data_AF-A0A9E1KUI3-F1
#
_entry.id   AF-A0A9E1KUI3-F1
#
_cell.length_a   1.000
_cell.length_b   1.000
_cell.length_c   1.000
_cell.angle_alpha   90.00
_cell.angle_beta   90.00
_cell.angle_gamma   90.00
#
_symmetry.space_group_name_H-M   'P 1'
#
loop_
_entity.id
_entity.type
_entity.pdbx_description
1 polymer ?
#
loop_
_entity_poly.entity_id
_entity_poly.type
_entity_poly.pdbx_seq_one_letter_code
_entity_poly.pdbx_strand_id
1 'polypeptide(L)'
;MNKKVIAVYLDDSQPMEIELSWLYKTWILHGLDEVFDIVVYHHPKAESWLKKIKDRPQVITIEMKPLATAEKYKFLNSRNIFLDPYNQPLQQYEYVLATDCDCFLTQHIKNIEPQKMYVGQGGYCAVGDVDHLGAMSKLCNHFSFEHQGLHNIGSSYFGKMDEIMRLAKMQVEFTEFLLSPSGEEIFWADYKKSHKGVSSMLGGEMSVNYFYREEDLVLNALDAECNNNKMDESVIHIHAWHTIPFWSKHQFFQKSYAALRINFIDAFSSTGSYCHWIATTPIEEIKRYRDLLLQLGK
;
A
#
# COMPACT_ATOMS: atom_id res chain seq x y z
N MET A 1 4.54 8.96 21.23
CA MET A 1 3.82 8.16 20.22
C MET A 1 3.08 9.14 19.33
N ASN A 2 3.18 8.95 18.03
CA ASN A 2 2.56 9.85 17.06
C ASN A 2 1.05 9.58 16.95
N LYS A 3 0.29 10.56 16.44
CA LYS A 3 -1.15 10.38 16.15
C LYS A 3 -1.41 9.49 14.94
N LYS A 4 -0.45 9.45 14.01
CA LYS A 4 -0.55 8.73 12.73
C LYS A 4 0.37 7.52 12.73
N VAL A 5 -0.04 6.47 12.03
CA VAL A 5 0.76 5.26 11.84
C VAL A 5 0.79 4.84 10.37
N ILE A 6 1.92 4.31 9.93
CA ILE A 6 2.02 3.54 8.70
C ILE A 6 1.98 2.07 9.10
N ALA A 7 0.99 1.33 8.61
CA ALA A 7 0.80 -0.07 8.94
C ALA A 7 1.04 -0.93 7.71
N VAL A 8 1.96 -1.88 7.83
CA VAL A 8 2.35 -2.80 6.75
C VAL A 8 2.47 -4.23 7.28
N TYR A 9 2.33 -5.21 6.38
CA TYR A 9 2.65 -6.61 6.65
C TYR A 9 3.87 -7.03 5.85
N LEU A 10 4.84 -7.69 6.49
CA LEU A 10 6.06 -8.26 5.89
C LEU A 10 5.99 -9.79 5.89
N ASP A 11 5.91 -10.41 4.71
CA ASP A 11 5.92 -11.87 4.56
C ASP A 11 7.34 -12.46 4.62
N ASP A 12 7.45 -13.79 4.68
CA ASP A 12 8.72 -14.53 4.57
C ASP A 12 9.29 -14.48 3.14
N SER A 13 9.82 -13.31 2.76
CA SER A 13 10.26 -13.01 1.40
C SER A 13 11.43 -12.01 1.41
N GLN A 14 12.59 -12.44 0.95
CA GLN A 14 13.77 -11.57 0.82
C GLN A 14 13.53 -10.35 -0.10
N PRO A 15 12.85 -10.48 -1.27
CA PRO A 15 12.45 -9.30 -2.04
C PRO A 15 11.63 -8.30 -1.22
N MET A 16 10.75 -8.79 -0.34
CA MET A 16 9.87 -7.94 0.46
C MET A 16 10.62 -7.19 1.57
N GLU A 17 11.71 -7.76 2.09
CA GLU A 17 12.63 -7.03 2.98
C GLU A 17 13.30 -5.84 2.25
N ILE A 18 13.62 -6.01 0.96
CA ILE A 18 14.18 -4.94 0.13
C ILE A 18 13.10 -3.88 -0.16
N GLU A 19 11.89 -4.31 -0.48
CA GLU A 19 10.73 -3.44 -0.69
C GLU A 19 10.45 -2.58 0.55
N LEU A 20 10.33 -3.21 1.74
CA LEU A 20 10.13 -2.49 3.00
C LEU A 20 11.27 -1.50 3.29
N SER A 21 12.48 -1.79 2.82
CA SER A 21 13.59 -0.84 2.93
C SER A 21 13.36 0.45 2.14
N TRP A 22 12.62 0.41 1.04
CA TRP A 22 12.28 1.61 0.26
C TRP A 22 11.36 2.51 1.05
N LEU A 23 10.27 1.95 1.57
CA LEU A 23 9.32 2.65 2.44
C LEU A 23 10.05 3.26 3.64
N TYR A 24 10.84 2.46 4.35
CA TYR A 24 11.60 2.92 5.51
C TYR A 24 12.62 4.03 5.16
N LYS A 25 13.34 3.93 4.03
CA LYS A 25 14.27 4.98 3.59
C LYS A 25 13.53 6.29 3.32
N THR A 26 12.39 6.26 2.65
CA THR A 26 11.60 7.47 2.39
C THR A 26 11.05 8.09 3.67
N TRP A 27 10.62 7.25 4.62
CA TRP A 27 10.19 7.69 5.96
C TRP A 27 11.31 8.43 6.70
N ILE A 28 12.54 7.91 6.64
CA ILE A 28 13.71 8.58 7.22
C ILE A 28 14.07 9.86 6.48
N LEU A 29 14.17 9.81 5.15
CA LEU A 29 14.62 10.94 4.32
C LEU A 29 13.81 12.20 4.57
N HIS A 30 12.48 12.05 4.64
CA HIS A 30 11.54 13.17 4.75
C HIS A 30 11.19 13.53 6.20
N GLY A 31 11.87 12.93 7.18
CA GLY A 31 11.60 13.16 8.60
C GLY A 31 10.15 12.84 8.99
N LEU A 32 9.59 11.76 8.42
CA LEU A 32 8.22 11.34 8.69
C LEU A 32 8.09 10.65 10.04
N ASP A 33 9.20 10.27 10.68
CA ASP A 33 9.25 9.77 12.06
C ASP A 33 8.78 10.80 13.10
N GLU A 34 8.73 12.07 12.73
CA GLU A 34 8.19 13.15 13.57
C GLU A 34 6.66 13.16 13.63
N VAL A 35 5.98 12.48 12.70
CA VAL A 35 4.52 12.53 12.55
C VAL A 35 3.84 11.17 12.34
N PHE A 36 4.58 10.17 11.89
CA PHE A 36 4.15 8.79 11.70
C PHE A 36 5.03 7.85 12.50
N ASP A 37 4.41 7.00 13.31
CA ASP A 37 5.04 5.74 13.72
C ASP A 37 4.91 4.72 12.57
N ILE A 38 5.77 3.71 12.53
CA ILE A 38 5.64 2.55 11.63
C ILE A 38 5.34 1.33 12.48
N VAL A 39 4.25 0.63 12.17
CA VAL A 39 3.95 -0.69 12.72
C VAL A 39 4.13 -1.73 11.61
N VAL A 40 5.13 -2.60 11.78
CA VAL A 40 5.42 -3.72 10.87
C VAL A 40 4.92 -5.00 11.50
N TYR A 41 3.80 -5.50 11.00
CA TYR A 41 3.39 -6.88 11.24
C TYR A 41 4.25 -7.79 10.39
N HIS A 42 4.69 -8.94 10.89
CA HIS A 42 5.61 -9.77 10.14
C HIS A 42 5.40 -11.26 10.35
N HIS A 43 5.70 -12.02 9.29
CA HIS A 43 5.82 -13.47 9.38
C HIS A 43 6.91 -13.83 10.41
N PRO A 44 6.74 -14.90 11.24
CA PRO A 44 7.74 -15.31 12.24
C PRO A 44 9.14 -15.61 11.67
N LYS A 45 9.24 -15.88 10.36
CA LYS A 45 10.50 -16.16 9.66
C LYS A 45 11.19 -14.91 9.07
N ALA A 46 10.52 -13.75 9.03
CA ALA A 46 11.04 -12.51 8.46
C ALA A 46 11.90 -11.67 9.45
N GLU A 47 12.43 -12.28 10.51
CA GLU A 47 13.06 -11.57 11.65
C GLU A 47 14.39 -10.88 11.29
N SER A 48 15.04 -11.28 10.20
CA SER A 48 16.43 -10.91 9.92
C SER A 48 16.63 -9.43 9.62
N TRP A 49 15.73 -8.84 8.83
CA TRP A 49 15.81 -7.43 8.45
C TRP A 49 15.28 -6.49 9.54
N LEU A 50 14.27 -6.94 10.30
CA LEU A 50 13.65 -6.17 11.38
C LEU A 50 14.65 -5.77 12.48
N LYS A 51 15.67 -6.60 12.71
CA LYS A 51 16.78 -6.30 13.64
C LYS A 51 17.52 -5.00 13.29
N LYS A 52 17.45 -4.53 12.03
CA LYS A 52 18.11 -3.30 11.56
C LYS A 52 17.31 -2.03 11.84
N ILE A 53 16.01 -2.14 12.10
CA ILE A 53 15.11 -0.99 12.25
C ILE A 53 14.45 -0.89 13.62
N LYS A 54 14.37 -1.99 14.37
CA LYS A 54 13.63 -2.09 15.64
C LYS A 54 14.16 -1.24 16.80
N ASP A 55 15.40 -0.74 16.70
CA ASP A 55 15.99 0.08 17.77
C ASP A 55 15.43 1.52 17.78
N ARG A 56 14.62 1.89 16.77
CA ARG A 56 13.94 3.18 16.73
C ARG A 56 12.64 3.14 17.54
N PRO A 57 12.41 4.09 18.46
CA PRO A 57 11.17 4.14 19.25
C PRO A 57 9.88 4.23 18.43
N GLN A 58 9.94 4.83 17.24
CA GLN A 58 8.80 4.99 16.33
C GLN A 58 8.57 3.75 15.45
N VAL A 59 9.38 2.70 15.57
CA VAL A 59 9.22 1.44 14.85
C VAL A 59 8.74 0.38 15.84
N ILE A 60 7.55 -0.15 15.56
CA ILE A 60 6.93 -1.22 16.34
C ILE A 60 6.87 -2.46 15.44
N THR A 61 7.39 -3.59 15.91
CA THR A 61 7.36 -4.85 15.18
C THR A 61 6.48 -5.85 15.91
N ILE A 62 5.52 -6.45 15.20
CA ILE A 62 4.57 -7.42 15.76
C ILE A 62 4.64 -8.69 14.95
N GLU A 63 4.97 -9.81 15.60
CA GLU A 63 4.89 -11.11 14.96
C GLU A 63 3.42 -11.48 14.70
N MET A 64 3.11 -11.86 13.46
CA MET A 64 1.81 -12.31 13.04
C MET A 64 1.95 -13.59 12.21
N LYS A 65 1.36 -14.68 12.70
CA LYS A 65 1.27 -15.91 11.92
C LYS A 65 0.22 -15.72 10.82
N PRO A 66 0.50 -16.13 9.56
CA PRO A 66 -0.49 -16.14 8.51
C PRO A 66 -1.76 -16.84 8.96
N LEU A 67 -2.92 -16.24 8.70
CA LEU A 67 -4.20 -16.90 8.92
C LEU A 67 -4.40 -18.01 7.88
N ALA A 68 -5.22 -19.01 8.18
CA ALA A 68 -5.44 -20.18 7.32
C ALA A 68 -5.87 -19.83 5.88
N THR A 69 -6.71 -18.80 5.71
CA THR A 69 -7.10 -18.29 4.38
C THR A 69 -5.93 -17.60 3.67
N ALA A 70 -5.05 -16.94 4.44
CA ALA A 70 -3.86 -16.29 3.92
C ALA A 70 -2.72 -17.26 3.56
N GLU A 71 -2.73 -18.50 4.08
CA GLU A 71 -1.85 -19.56 3.58
C GLU A 71 -2.14 -19.91 2.11
N LYS A 72 -3.41 -19.78 1.69
CA LYS A 72 -3.86 -19.99 0.30
C LYS A 72 -3.79 -18.73 -0.54
N TYR A 73 -3.97 -17.56 0.08
CA TYR A 73 -3.96 -16.25 -0.59
C TYR A 73 -3.25 -15.20 0.27
N LYS A 74 -1.92 -15.12 0.09
CA LYS A 74 -1.01 -14.35 0.97
C LYS A 74 -1.33 -12.87 1.12
N PHE A 75 -1.92 -12.25 0.10
CA PHE A 75 -2.27 -10.82 0.10
C PHE A 75 -3.28 -10.44 1.18
N LEU A 76 -4.03 -11.40 1.73
CA LEU A 76 -5.00 -11.11 2.80
C LEU A 76 -4.33 -10.73 4.13
N ASN A 77 -3.07 -11.11 4.34
CA ASN A 77 -2.36 -10.80 5.58
C ASN A 77 -2.24 -9.28 5.83
N SER A 78 -2.06 -8.46 4.78
CA SER A 78 -1.98 -7.01 4.92
C SER A 78 -3.30 -6.36 5.35
N ARG A 79 -4.42 -7.10 5.31
CA ARG A 79 -5.72 -6.67 5.83
C ARG A 79 -6.03 -7.25 7.19
N ASN A 80 -5.63 -8.50 7.43
CA ASN A 80 -5.85 -9.17 8.70
C ASN A 80 -5.14 -8.48 9.89
N ILE A 81 -4.15 -7.60 9.66
CA ILE A 81 -3.57 -6.76 10.72
C ILE A 81 -4.59 -5.83 11.40
N PHE A 82 -5.68 -5.48 10.69
CA PHE A 82 -6.74 -4.60 11.17
C PHE A 82 -7.90 -5.34 11.86
N LEU A 83 -7.81 -6.66 11.95
CA LEU A 83 -8.82 -7.52 12.58
C LEU A 83 -8.30 -8.07 13.91
N ASP A 84 -9.22 -8.53 14.77
CA ASP A 84 -8.85 -9.20 16.01
C ASP A 84 -8.08 -10.51 15.72
N PRO A 85 -7.05 -10.85 16.52
CA PRO A 85 -6.56 -10.12 17.70
C PRO A 85 -5.46 -9.09 17.37
N TYR A 86 -5.13 -8.88 16.08
CA TYR A 86 -3.94 -8.11 15.68
C TYR A 86 -4.14 -6.61 15.65
N ASN A 87 -5.38 -6.13 15.62
CA ASN A 87 -5.72 -4.70 15.54
C ASN A 87 -5.39 -3.88 16.80
N GLN A 88 -5.26 -4.52 17.97
CA GLN A 88 -5.17 -3.82 19.26
C GLN A 88 -4.03 -2.77 19.29
N PRO A 89 -2.81 -3.06 18.81
CA PRO A 89 -1.73 -2.07 18.79
C PRO A 89 -1.98 -0.88 17.85
N LEU A 90 -2.91 -1.01 16.91
CA LEU A 90 -3.29 0.07 16.00
C LEU A 90 -4.37 0.99 16.61
N GLN A 91 -5.23 0.49 17.50
CA GLN A 91 -6.36 1.25 18.05
C GLN A 91 -5.97 2.53 18.83
N GLN A 92 -4.71 2.66 19.21
CA GLN A 92 -4.17 3.84 19.88
C GLN A 92 -3.87 5.01 18.93
N TYR A 93 -3.87 4.78 17.61
CA TYR A 93 -3.63 5.79 16.59
C TYR A 93 -4.94 6.39 16.09
N GLU A 94 -4.92 7.68 15.77
CA GLU A 94 -6.07 8.40 15.22
C GLU A 94 -6.22 8.14 13.71
N TYR A 95 -5.09 8.06 13.00
CA TYR A 95 -5.03 7.89 11.55
C TYR A 95 -4.06 6.79 11.14
N VAL A 96 -4.35 6.10 10.03
CA VAL A 96 -3.47 5.07 9.47
C VAL A 96 -3.33 5.18 7.97
N LEU A 97 -2.07 5.18 7.50
CA LEU A 97 -1.73 4.79 6.14
C LEU A 97 -1.57 3.27 6.11
N ALA A 98 -2.61 2.58 5.67
CA ALA A 98 -2.59 1.16 5.31
C ALA A 98 -1.94 1.05 3.94
N THR A 99 -0.77 0.41 3.83
CA THR A 99 -0.05 0.31 2.55
C THR A 99 0.78 -0.98 2.45
N ASP A 100 1.34 -1.24 1.28
CA ASP A 100 2.22 -2.36 1.02
C ASP A 100 3.70 -2.00 1.31
N CYS A 101 4.55 -3.02 1.43
CA CYS A 101 5.98 -2.80 1.66
C CYS A 101 6.66 -2.15 0.46
N ASP A 102 6.16 -2.35 -0.76
CA ASP A 102 6.77 -1.92 -2.03
C ASP A 102 6.35 -0.50 -2.45
N CYS A 103 6.23 0.39 -1.47
CA CYS A 103 5.81 1.77 -1.66
C CYS A 103 6.91 2.75 -1.26
N PHE A 104 6.80 3.98 -1.79
CA PHE A 104 7.68 5.10 -1.51
C PHE A 104 6.84 6.29 -1.05
N LEU A 105 7.32 7.02 -0.05
CA LEU A 105 6.67 8.22 0.47
C LEU A 105 7.39 9.47 -0.02
N THR A 106 6.66 10.58 -0.06
CA THR A 106 7.25 11.91 -0.29
C THR A 106 7.05 12.80 0.93
N GLN A 107 7.75 13.94 0.97
CA GLN A 107 7.55 14.94 2.01
C GLN A 107 6.10 15.46 2.09
N HIS A 108 5.34 15.38 0.99
CA HIS A 108 4.02 15.98 0.88
C HIS A 108 2.97 15.29 1.76
N ILE A 109 3.20 14.04 2.17
CA ILE A 109 2.31 13.34 3.10
C ILE A 109 2.39 13.87 4.55
N LYS A 110 3.49 14.55 4.92
CA LYS A 110 3.79 14.93 6.31
C LYS A 110 2.65 15.74 6.96
N ASN A 111 2.09 16.67 6.20
CA ASN A 111 1.10 17.64 6.69
C ASN A 111 -0.36 17.22 6.45
N ILE A 112 -0.59 16.03 5.89
CA ILE A 112 -1.95 15.58 5.57
C ILE A 112 -2.61 15.02 6.83
N GLU A 113 -3.72 15.64 7.24
CA GLU A 113 -4.64 15.12 8.24
C GLU A 113 -5.96 14.79 7.53
N PRO A 114 -6.23 13.52 7.22
CA PRO A 114 -7.31 13.14 6.32
C PRO A 114 -8.67 13.46 6.93
N GLN A 115 -9.37 14.44 6.34
CA GLN A 115 -10.77 14.75 6.65
C GLN A 115 -11.74 13.80 5.93
N LYS A 116 -11.27 13.22 4.83
CA LYS A 116 -11.90 12.16 4.03
C LYS A 116 -10.90 11.02 3.88
N MET A 117 -11.37 9.82 3.58
CA MET A 117 -10.47 8.71 3.30
C MET A 117 -9.82 8.89 1.92
N TYR A 118 -8.50 8.81 1.88
CA TYR A 118 -7.69 8.80 0.66
C TYR A 118 -7.56 7.36 0.22
N VAL A 119 -7.83 7.10 -1.05
CA VAL A 119 -7.73 5.75 -1.62
C VAL A 119 -6.75 5.73 -2.77
N GLY A 120 -6.01 4.63 -2.84
CA GLY A 120 -5.13 4.34 -3.96
C GLY A 120 -5.89 3.95 -5.21
N GLN A 121 -5.19 4.02 -6.34
CA GLN A 121 -5.66 3.46 -7.58
C GLN A 121 -5.17 2.02 -7.73
N GLY A 122 -5.97 1.15 -8.32
CA GLY A 122 -5.55 -0.18 -8.74
C GLY A 122 -5.00 -0.17 -10.16
N GLY A 123 -4.71 -1.36 -10.68
CA GLY A 123 -4.35 -1.56 -12.10
C GLY A 123 -4.95 -2.84 -12.67
N TYR A 124 -6.05 -3.33 -12.11
CA TYR A 124 -6.61 -4.65 -12.43
C TYR A 124 -7.80 -4.60 -13.39
N CYS A 125 -8.30 -3.41 -13.72
CA CYS A 125 -9.41 -3.22 -14.65
C CYS A 125 -9.13 -2.04 -15.58
N ALA A 126 -9.42 -2.22 -16.87
CA ALA A 126 -9.27 -1.16 -17.87
C ALA A 126 -10.41 -0.13 -17.78
N VAL A 127 -10.11 1.12 -18.11
CA VAL A 127 -11.14 2.17 -18.19
C VAL A 127 -12.22 1.76 -19.20
N GLY A 128 -13.46 1.68 -18.72
CA GLY A 128 -14.61 1.30 -19.54
C GLY A 128 -14.78 -0.21 -19.80
N ASP A 129 -14.14 -1.09 -19.02
CA ASP A 129 -14.36 -2.54 -19.11
C ASP A 129 -15.77 -2.92 -18.64
N VAL A 130 -16.73 -2.89 -19.57
CA VAL A 130 -18.16 -3.18 -19.31
C VAL A 130 -18.39 -4.55 -18.67
N ASP A 131 -17.51 -5.53 -18.93
CA ASP A 131 -17.63 -6.86 -18.34
C ASP A 131 -17.30 -6.82 -16.84
N HIS A 132 -16.24 -6.07 -16.46
CA HIS A 132 -15.92 -5.83 -15.05
C HIS A 132 -17.05 -5.11 -14.34
N LEU A 133 -17.58 -4.03 -14.94
CA LEU A 133 -18.69 -3.25 -14.37
C LEU A 133 -19.92 -4.14 -14.11
N GLY A 134 -20.28 -4.98 -15.09
CA GLY A 134 -21.38 -5.92 -14.97
C GLY A 134 -21.15 -6.98 -13.90
N ALA A 135 -19.94 -7.56 -13.85
CA ALA A 135 -19.59 -8.57 -12.86
C ALA A 135 -19.60 -8.01 -11.42
N MET A 136 -19.03 -6.82 -11.21
CA MET A 136 -19.03 -6.16 -9.91
C MET A 136 -20.43 -5.75 -9.47
N SER A 137 -21.26 -5.26 -10.39
CA SER A 137 -22.65 -4.91 -10.09
C SER A 137 -23.47 -6.15 -9.67
N LYS A 138 -23.34 -7.27 -10.40
CA LYS A 138 -23.97 -8.54 -10.03
C LYS A 138 -23.50 -9.03 -8.65
N LEU A 139 -22.19 -8.93 -8.40
CA LEU A 139 -21.59 -9.36 -7.14
C LEU A 139 -22.08 -8.49 -5.96
N CYS A 140 -22.13 -7.17 -6.10
CA CYS A 140 -22.68 -6.30 -5.04
C CYS A 140 -24.17 -6.58 -4.78
N ASN A 141 -24.95 -6.79 -5.85
CA ASN A 141 -26.36 -7.17 -5.73
C ASN A 141 -26.57 -8.50 -5.01
N HIS A 142 -25.66 -9.47 -5.17
CA HIS A 142 -25.70 -10.72 -4.39
C HIS A 142 -25.65 -10.46 -2.88
N PHE A 143 -24.92 -9.43 -2.45
CA PHE A 143 -24.84 -8.98 -1.06
C PHE A 143 -25.86 -7.89 -0.71
N SER A 144 -26.87 -7.66 -1.56
CA SER A 144 -27.96 -6.71 -1.34
C SER A 144 -27.51 -5.25 -1.18
N PHE A 145 -26.49 -4.82 -1.91
CA PHE A 145 -26.12 -3.41 -2.01
C PHE A 145 -25.76 -3.00 -3.45
N GLU A 146 -25.91 -1.72 -3.75
CA GLU A 146 -25.62 -1.16 -5.07
C GLU A 146 -24.15 -0.77 -5.19
N HIS A 147 -23.54 -1.10 -6.33
CA HIS A 147 -22.23 -0.60 -6.69
C HIS A 147 -22.31 0.91 -6.99
N GLN A 148 -21.55 1.75 -6.28
CA GLN A 148 -21.59 3.22 -6.38
C GLN A 148 -20.78 3.79 -7.57
N GLY A 149 -20.25 2.91 -8.43
CA GLY A 149 -19.46 3.30 -9.61
C GLY A 149 -17.99 3.58 -9.30
N LEU A 150 -17.53 3.26 -8.09
CA LEU A 150 -16.13 3.41 -7.69
C LEU A 150 -15.37 2.16 -8.13
N HIS A 151 -14.49 2.29 -9.11
CA HIS A 151 -13.78 1.15 -9.70
C HIS A 151 -12.26 1.29 -9.57
N ASN A 152 -11.57 0.16 -9.69
CA ASN A 152 -10.12 0.11 -9.74
C ASN A 152 -9.51 0.74 -8.47
N ILE A 153 -9.98 0.30 -7.31
CA ILE A 153 -9.54 0.75 -5.99
C ILE A 153 -8.26 0.01 -5.60
N GLY A 154 -7.24 0.76 -5.21
CA GLY A 154 -5.92 0.25 -4.86
C GLY A 154 -5.85 -0.45 -3.49
N SER A 155 -4.65 -0.94 -3.16
CA SER A 155 -4.33 -1.57 -1.88
C SER A 155 -3.92 -0.57 -0.80
N SER A 156 -3.79 0.72 -1.12
CA SER A 156 -3.42 1.73 -0.13
C SER A 156 -4.63 2.56 0.31
N TYR A 157 -4.77 2.77 1.63
CA TYR A 157 -5.77 3.64 2.23
C TYR A 157 -5.14 4.57 3.27
N PHE A 158 -5.56 5.84 3.31
CA PHE A 158 -5.18 6.76 4.38
C PHE A 158 -6.40 7.48 4.93
N GLY A 159 -6.71 7.25 6.20
CA GLY A 159 -7.94 7.74 6.82
C GLY A 159 -7.93 7.54 8.34
N LYS A 160 -9.11 7.74 8.96
CA LYS A 160 -9.28 7.47 10.39
C LYS A 160 -9.17 5.98 10.68
N MET A 161 -8.57 5.64 11.81
CA MET A 161 -8.31 4.25 12.18
C MET A 161 -9.59 3.39 12.21
N ASP A 162 -10.67 3.90 12.79
CA ASP A 162 -11.93 3.17 12.92
C ASP A 162 -12.59 2.91 11.54
N GLU A 163 -12.51 3.88 10.63
CA GLU A 163 -12.97 3.74 9.24
C GLU A 163 -12.19 2.67 8.49
N ILE A 164 -10.86 2.69 8.58
CA ILE A 164 -9.99 1.70 7.94
C ILE A 164 -10.20 0.30 8.53
N MET A 165 -10.37 0.16 9.85
CA MET A 165 -10.66 -1.14 10.47
C MET A 165 -11.99 -1.73 10.00
N ARG A 166 -13.06 -0.90 9.91
CA ARG A 166 -14.37 -1.36 9.39
C ARG A 166 -14.26 -1.78 7.93
N LEU A 167 -13.56 -1.01 7.11
CA LEU A 167 -13.33 -1.33 5.70
C LEU A 167 -12.53 -2.63 5.54
N ALA A 168 -11.43 -2.78 6.30
CA ALA A 168 -10.59 -3.97 6.23
C ALA A 168 -11.36 -5.25 6.60
N LYS A 169 -12.27 -5.18 7.59
CA LYS A 169 -13.14 -6.30 7.94
C LYS A 169 -14.01 -6.73 6.76
N MET A 170 -14.74 -5.81 6.14
CA MET A 170 -15.57 -6.11 4.96
C MET A 170 -14.72 -6.61 3.78
N GLN A 171 -13.53 -6.04 3.61
CA GLN A 171 -12.62 -6.43 2.53
C GLN A 171 -12.16 -7.87 2.70
N VAL A 172 -11.86 -8.29 3.93
CA VAL A 172 -11.54 -9.69 4.22
C VAL A 172 -12.73 -10.59 3.89
N GLU A 173 -13.93 -10.27 4.39
CA GLU A 173 -15.15 -11.07 4.14
C GLU A 173 -15.46 -11.24 2.64
N PHE A 174 -15.43 -10.16 1.86
CA PHE A 174 -15.66 -10.20 0.41
C PHE A 174 -14.54 -10.94 -0.34
N THR A 175 -13.28 -10.77 0.10
CA THR A 175 -12.17 -11.50 -0.51
C THR A 175 -12.29 -13.00 -0.28
N GLU A 176 -12.65 -13.42 0.93
CA GLU A 176 -12.86 -14.84 1.25
C GLU A 176 -14.01 -15.43 0.44
N PHE A 177 -15.11 -14.68 0.27
CA PHE A 177 -16.20 -15.07 -0.61
C PHE A 177 -15.73 -15.27 -2.05
N LEU A 178 -14.99 -14.31 -2.62
CA LEU A 178 -14.43 -14.40 -3.97
C LEU A 178 -13.54 -15.62 -4.16
N LEU A 179 -12.86 -16.09 -3.11
CA LEU A 179 -11.99 -17.26 -3.15
C LEU A 179 -12.74 -18.58 -2.92
N SER A 180 -14.01 -18.53 -2.50
CA SER A 180 -14.86 -19.70 -2.24
C SER A 180 -15.44 -20.30 -3.52
N PRO A 181 -16.01 -21.54 -3.46
CA PRO A 181 -16.78 -22.10 -4.58
C PRO A 181 -17.95 -21.21 -5.04
N SER A 182 -18.60 -20.50 -4.11
CA SER A 182 -19.68 -19.57 -4.48
C SER A 182 -19.17 -18.35 -5.25
N GLY A 183 -18.00 -17.82 -4.87
CA GLY A 183 -17.33 -16.77 -5.64
C GLY A 183 -16.91 -17.24 -7.03
N GLU A 184 -16.51 -18.51 -7.16
CA GLU A 184 -16.23 -19.13 -8.46
C GLU A 184 -17.46 -19.09 -9.37
N GLU A 185 -18.61 -19.52 -8.86
CA GLU A 185 -19.86 -19.58 -9.61
C GLU A 185 -20.42 -18.18 -9.95
N ILE A 186 -20.40 -17.26 -8.99
CA ILE A 186 -21.09 -15.96 -9.10
C ILE A 186 -20.25 -14.92 -9.84
N PHE A 187 -18.92 -14.95 -9.68
CA PHE A 187 -18.03 -13.93 -10.23
C PHE A 187 -17.07 -14.49 -11.29
N TRP A 188 -16.28 -15.51 -10.95
CA TRP A 188 -15.19 -15.95 -11.83
C TRP A 188 -15.66 -16.73 -13.07
N ALA A 189 -16.83 -17.38 -12.99
CA ALA A 189 -17.45 -18.02 -14.14
C ALA A 189 -17.81 -17.01 -15.25
N ASP A 190 -18.24 -15.81 -14.85
CA ASP A 190 -18.66 -14.73 -15.73
C ASP A 190 -17.48 -13.83 -16.15
N TYR A 191 -16.58 -13.47 -15.23
CA TYR A 191 -15.49 -12.53 -15.47
C TYR A 191 -14.12 -13.20 -15.70
N LYS A 192 -13.99 -13.87 -16.85
CA LYS A 192 -12.78 -14.63 -17.22
C LYS A 192 -11.57 -13.77 -17.64
N LYS A 193 -11.74 -12.45 -17.74
CA LYS A 193 -10.65 -11.52 -18.11
C LYS A 193 -9.71 -11.20 -16.96
N SER A 194 -10.09 -11.52 -15.73
CA SER A 194 -9.28 -11.30 -14.53
C SER A 194 -8.78 -12.60 -13.92
N HIS A 195 -8.00 -12.51 -12.86
CA HIS A 195 -7.41 -13.65 -12.16
C HIS A 195 -7.52 -13.49 -10.65
N LYS A 196 -7.60 -14.61 -9.92
CA LYS A 196 -7.72 -14.64 -8.45
C LYS A 196 -6.59 -13.94 -7.68
N GLY A 197 -5.50 -13.56 -8.36
CA GLY A 197 -4.44 -12.77 -7.76
C GLY A 197 -4.93 -11.41 -7.28
N VAL A 198 -5.98 -10.85 -7.89
CA VAL A 198 -6.52 -9.52 -7.56
C VAL A 198 -7.72 -9.56 -6.60
N SER A 199 -8.06 -10.71 -6.03
CA SER A 199 -9.25 -10.87 -5.18
C SER A 199 -9.31 -9.90 -3.99
N SER A 200 -8.16 -9.58 -3.37
CA SER A 200 -8.10 -8.57 -2.30
C SER A 200 -8.48 -7.18 -2.76
N MET A 201 -8.07 -6.78 -3.97
CA MET A 201 -8.43 -5.48 -4.53
C MET A 201 -9.90 -5.44 -4.93
N LEU A 202 -10.45 -6.53 -5.49
CA LEU A 202 -11.88 -6.66 -5.75
C LEU A 202 -12.72 -6.59 -4.46
N GLY A 203 -12.30 -7.28 -3.41
CA GLY A 203 -12.92 -7.16 -2.08
C GLY A 203 -12.80 -5.73 -1.51
N GLY A 204 -11.70 -5.04 -1.81
CA GLY A 204 -11.51 -3.62 -1.48
C GLY A 204 -12.48 -2.70 -2.23
N GLU A 205 -12.65 -2.91 -3.53
CA GLU A 205 -13.63 -2.21 -4.37
C GLU A 205 -15.04 -2.39 -3.82
N MET A 206 -15.44 -3.64 -3.52
CA MET A 206 -16.74 -3.91 -2.89
C MET A 206 -16.90 -3.18 -1.56
N SER A 207 -15.89 -3.20 -0.70
CA SER A 207 -15.94 -2.58 0.63
C SER A 207 -16.05 -1.07 0.55
N VAL A 208 -15.33 -0.44 -0.38
CA VAL A 208 -15.44 0.99 -0.62
C VAL A 208 -16.83 1.35 -1.13
N ASN A 209 -17.36 0.63 -2.11
CA ASN A 209 -18.72 0.86 -2.63
C ASN A 209 -19.82 0.56 -1.60
N TYR A 210 -19.55 -0.30 -0.60
CA TYR A 210 -20.50 -0.57 0.48
C TYR A 210 -20.64 0.61 1.45
N PHE A 211 -19.55 1.34 1.73
CA PHE A 211 -19.54 2.39 2.76
C PHE A 211 -19.55 3.82 2.22
N TYR A 212 -19.06 4.06 1.00
CA TYR A 212 -18.72 5.40 0.54
C TYR A 212 -19.27 5.71 -0.85
N ARG A 213 -19.49 7.00 -1.06
CA ARG A 213 -19.70 7.61 -2.38
C ARG A 213 -18.46 8.39 -2.79
N GLU A 214 -18.40 8.82 -4.04
CA GLU A 214 -17.27 9.60 -4.57
C GLU A 214 -17.00 10.86 -3.75
N GLU A 215 -18.06 11.55 -3.32
CA GLU A 215 -17.96 12.77 -2.52
C GLU A 215 -17.38 12.54 -1.11
N ASP A 216 -17.33 11.30 -0.62
CA ASP A 216 -16.78 10.98 0.71
C ASP A 216 -15.27 10.70 0.67
N LEU A 217 -14.69 10.62 -0.53
CA LEU A 217 -13.33 10.13 -0.75
C LEU A 217 -12.40 11.17 -1.38
N VAL A 218 -11.11 10.92 -1.27
CA VAL A 218 -10.09 11.49 -2.15
C VAL A 218 -9.54 10.37 -3.02
N LEU A 219 -10.12 10.22 -4.21
CA LEU A 219 -9.81 9.16 -5.17
C LEU A 219 -8.43 9.37 -5.82
N ASN A 220 -7.74 8.26 -6.10
CA ASN A 220 -6.46 8.21 -6.80
C ASN A 220 -5.36 9.11 -6.19
N ALA A 221 -5.48 9.39 -4.89
CA ALA A 221 -4.52 10.23 -4.18
C ALA A 221 -3.31 9.44 -3.66
N LEU A 222 -3.45 8.12 -3.60
CA LEU A 222 -2.36 7.20 -3.29
C LEU A 222 -2.04 6.36 -4.53
N ASP A 223 -0.86 5.72 -4.50
CA ASP A 223 -0.41 4.77 -5.53
C ASP A 223 -0.06 5.44 -6.87
N ALA A 224 0.60 6.61 -6.79
CA ALA A 224 1.22 7.20 -7.97
C ALA A 224 2.18 6.21 -8.62
N GLU A 225 2.20 6.17 -9.95
CA GLU A 225 3.06 5.21 -10.67
C GLU A 225 4.54 5.58 -10.57
N CYS A 226 5.40 4.58 -10.40
CA CYS A 226 6.86 4.69 -10.58
C CYS A 226 7.22 4.84 -12.07
N ASN A 227 7.09 6.04 -12.64
CA ASN A 227 7.28 6.28 -14.07
C ASN A 227 7.94 7.66 -14.33
N ASN A 228 7.82 8.21 -15.53
CA ASN A 228 8.30 9.55 -15.86
C ASN A 228 7.35 10.67 -15.39
N ASN A 229 6.47 10.39 -14.42
CA ASN A 229 5.57 11.38 -13.85
C ASN A 229 6.38 12.42 -13.08
N LYS A 230 5.98 13.69 -13.19
CA LYS A 230 6.61 14.78 -12.45
C LYS A 230 6.39 14.58 -10.94
N MET A 231 7.44 14.80 -10.15
CA MET A 231 7.31 14.89 -8.70
C MET A 231 6.75 16.28 -8.35
N ASP A 232 5.47 16.34 -8.00
CA ASP A 232 4.83 17.55 -7.48
C ASP A 232 4.08 17.27 -6.17
N GLU A 233 3.41 18.29 -5.63
CA GLU A 233 2.75 18.24 -4.32
C GLU A 233 1.59 17.24 -4.26
N SER A 234 1.05 16.80 -5.40
CA SER A 234 0.01 15.77 -5.46
C SER A 234 0.56 14.36 -5.24
N VAL A 235 1.86 14.15 -5.46
CA VAL A 235 2.51 12.85 -5.31
C VAL A 235 2.89 12.66 -3.84
N ILE A 236 2.02 12.03 -3.06
CA ILE A 236 2.22 11.79 -1.62
C ILE A 236 2.68 10.35 -1.31
N HIS A 237 2.30 9.41 -2.19
CA HIS A 237 2.50 7.97 -2.05
C HIS A 237 2.69 7.36 -3.45
N ILE A 238 3.79 6.63 -3.65
CA ILE A 238 4.14 6.01 -4.93
C ILE A 238 4.19 4.50 -4.74
N HIS A 239 3.56 3.74 -5.63
CA HIS A 239 3.55 2.27 -5.58
C HIS A 239 4.44 1.69 -6.69
N ALA A 240 5.29 0.72 -6.34
CA ALA A 240 6.18 0.01 -7.25
C ALA A 240 5.45 -0.96 -8.19
N TRP A 241 4.53 -0.46 -9.01
CA TRP A 241 3.78 -1.28 -9.96
C TRP A 241 4.66 -1.99 -11.00
N HIS A 242 4.05 -2.99 -11.63
CA HIS A 242 4.58 -3.66 -12.79
C HIS A 242 4.43 -2.76 -14.02
N THR A 243 5.43 -1.93 -14.28
CA THR A 243 5.47 -1.06 -15.45
C THR A 243 6.36 -1.64 -16.55
N ILE A 244 6.00 -1.35 -17.81
CA ILE A 244 6.88 -1.53 -18.98
C ILE A 244 7.86 -0.35 -19.05
N PRO A 245 7.42 0.92 -18.87
CA PRO A 245 8.34 2.05 -18.78
C PRO A 245 9.25 2.00 -17.55
N PHE A 246 10.31 2.80 -17.58
CA PHE A 246 11.13 3.09 -16.41
C PHE A 246 10.27 3.85 -15.38
N TRP A 247 10.14 3.42 -14.12
CA TRP A 247 10.91 2.43 -13.36
C TRP A 247 10.06 1.21 -12.94
N SER A 248 10.57 0.01 -13.19
CA SER A 248 9.89 -1.27 -12.91
C SER A 248 10.61 -2.09 -11.83
N LYS A 249 9.89 -2.52 -10.78
CA LYS A 249 10.49 -3.33 -9.69
C LYS A 249 11.01 -4.69 -10.17
N HIS A 250 10.36 -5.29 -11.17
CA HIS A 250 10.80 -6.57 -11.75
C HIS A 250 12.17 -6.42 -12.40
N GLN A 251 12.34 -5.39 -13.21
CA GLN A 251 13.62 -5.09 -13.85
C GLN A 251 14.69 -4.71 -12.81
N PHE A 252 14.30 -4.04 -11.72
CA PHE A 252 15.21 -3.76 -10.60
C PHE A 252 15.75 -5.05 -9.95
N PHE A 253 14.86 -5.99 -9.58
CA PHE A 253 15.28 -7.26 -8.98
C PHE A 253 16.06 -8.16 -9.95
N GLN A 254 15.83 -8.04 -11.25
CA GLN A 254 16.62 -8.69 -12.29
C GLN A 254 17.98 -8.01 -12.54
N LYS A 255 18.30 -6.95 -11.79
CA LYS A 255 19.53 -6.15 -11.92
C LYS A 255 19.67 -5.45 -13.27
N SER A 256 18.58 -5.25 -14.01
CA SER A 256 18.59 -4.59 -15.33
C SER A 256 19.05 -3.13 -15.26
N TYR A 257 18.96 -2.50 -14.09
CA TYR A 257 19.43 -1.12 -13.86
C TYR A 257 20.81 -1.05 -13.19
N ALA A 258 21.60 -2.13 -13.15
CA ALA A 258 22.85 -2.16 -12.38
C ALA A 258 23.90 -1.10 -12.79
N ALA A 259 23.86 -0.62 -14.04
CA ALA A 259 24.72 0.45 -14.54
C ALA A 259 24.13 1.87 -14.39
N LEU A 260 22.82 1.99 -14.14
CA LEU A 260 22.16 3.28 -13.98
C LEU A 260 22.55 3.91 -12.65
N ARG A 261 22.91 5.20 -12.68
CA ARG A 261 23.21 6.00 -11.51
C ARG A 261 22.40 7.27 -11.60
N ILE A 262 21.61 7.53 -10.57
CA ILE A 262 20.86 8.77 -10.39
C ILE A 262 21.46 9.44 -9.16
N ASN A 263 21.80 10.73 -9.26
CA ASN A 263 22.27 11.49 -8.11
C ASN A 263 21.07 12.09 -7.35
N PHE A 264 21.34 12.68 -6.18
CA PHE A 264 20.27 13.24 -5.33
C PHE A 264 19.44 14.33 -6.02
N ILE A 265 20.06 15.20 -6.83
CA ILE A 265 19.35 16.29 -7.51
C ILE A 265 18.41 15.71 -8.57
N ASP A 266 18.91 14.78 -9.39
CA ASP A 266 18.15 14.16 -10.47
C ASP A 266 17.06 13.20 -9.95
N ALA A 267 17.18 12.72 -8.70
CA ALA A 267 16.19 11.86 -8.08
C ALA A 267 14.80 12.48 -8.06
N PHE A 268 14.68 13.81 -7.92
CA PHE A 268 13.38 14.48 -7.84
C PHE A 268 12.83 14.92 -9.20
N SER A 269 13.48 14.55 -10.30
CA SER A 269 13.01 14.87 -11.67
C SER A 269 11.73 14.13 -12.06
N SER A 270 11.56 12.89 -11.58
CA SER A 270 10.38 12.07 -11.81
C SER A 270 10.19 11.03 -10.71
N THR A 271 8.99 10.45 -10.62
CA THR A 271 8.69 9.37 -9.67
C THR A 271 9.60 8.16 -9.88
N GLY A 272 9.89 7.79 -11.13
CA GLY A 272 10.79 6.69 -11.48
C GLY A 272 12.24 6.96 -11.09
N SER A 273 12.74 8.17 -11.32
CA SER A 273 14.08 8.58 -10.88
C SER A 273 14.19 8.54 -9.35
N TYR A 274 13.15 9.01 -8.66
CA TYR A 274 13.06 9.02 -7.21
C TYR A 274 13.11 7.60 -6.64
N CYS A 275 12.25 6.72 -7.16
CA CYS A 275 12.17 5.32 -6.73
C CYS A 275 13.48 4.57 -7.01
N HIS A 276 14.10 4.77 -8.18
CA HIS A 276 15.41 4.18 -8.48
C HIS A 276 16.48 4.65 -7.50
N TRP A 277 16.55 5.95 -7.23
CA TRP A 277 17.54 6.50 -6.30
C TRP A 277 17.35 5.95 -4.89
N ILE A 278 16.12 5.93 -4.36
CA ILE A 278 15.83 5.33 -3.04
C ILE A 278 16.18 3.84 -3.01
N ALA A 279 15.81 3.09 -4.05
CA ALA A 279 16.04 1.65 -4.11
C ALA A 279 17.54 1.30 -4.12
N THR A 280 18.37 2.12 -4.76
CA THR A 280 19.82 1.88 -4.92
C THR A 280 20.67 2.54 -3.83
N THR A 281 20.18 3.59 -3.16
CA THR A 281 20.97 4.36 -2.18
C THR A 281 21.03 3.66 -0.82
N PRO A 282 22.21 3.46 -0.22
CA PRO A 282 22.34 2.90 1.13
C PRO A 282 21.67 3.79 2.20
N ILE A 283 21.14 3.17 3.27
CA ILE A 283 20.43 3.90 4.33
C ILE A 283 21.30 4.97 5.03
N GLU A 284 22.61 4.75 5.15
CA GLU A 284 23.52 5.74 5.76
C GLU A 284 23.65 6.99 4.89
N GLU A 285 23.61 6.84 3.57
CA GLU A 285 23.60 7.99 2.67
C GLU A 285 22.24 8.72 2.69
N ILE A 286 21.12 7.98 2.82
CA ILE A 286 19.80 8.58 3.05
C ILE A 286 19.78 9.45 4.31
N LYS A 287 20.33 8.96 5.44
CA LYS A 287 20.44 9.73 6.69
C LYS A 287 21.26 11.02 6.49
N ARG A 288 22.38 10.93 5.78
CA ARG A 288 23.20 12.12 5.45
C ARG A 288 22.40 13.16 4.66
N TYR A 289 21.61 12.74 3.66
CA TYR A 289 20.77 13.67 2.90
C TYR A 289 19.62 14.26 3.73
N ARG A 290 19.03 13.48 4.65
CA ARG A 290 18.07 14.03 5.62
C ARG A 290 18.69 15.18 6.41
N ASP A 291 19.89 14.98 6.95
CA ASP A 291 20.57 16.01 7.76
C ASP A 291 20.87 17.27 6.93
N LEU A 292 21.25 17.10 5.67
CA LEU A 292 21.44 18.22 4.73
C LEU A 292 20.13 18.96 4.43
N LEU A 293 19.04 18.24 4.17
CA LEU A 293 17.72 18.84 3.94
C LEU A 293 17.25 19.64 5.17
N LEU A 294 17.48 19.12 6.37
CA LEU A 294 17.17 19.83 7.62
C LEU A 294 18.01 21.09 7.83
N GLN A 295 19.24 21.12 7.31
CA GLN A 295 20.11 22.30 7.34
C GLN A 295 19.72 23.36 6.30
N LEU A 296 19.18 22.94 5.15
CA LEU A 296 18.76 23.84 4.07
C LEU A 296 17.34 24.40 4.27
N GLY A 297 16.50 23.72 5.05
CA GLY A 297 15.14 24.15 5.41
C GLY A 297 15.04 24.96 6.71
N LYS A 298 16.17 25.34 7.31
CA LYS A 298 16.30 26.28 8.44
C LYS A 298 17.02 27.54 7.96
#